data_AF-A0A7C4HAY1-F1
#
_entry.id   AF-A0A7C4HAY1-F1
#
_cell.length_a   1.000
_cell.length_b   1.000
_cell.length_c   1.000
_cell.angle_alpha   90.00
_cell.angle_beta   90.00
_cell.angle_gamma   90.00
#
_symmetry.space_group_name_H-M   'P 1'
#
loop_
_entity.id
_entity.type
_entity.pdbx_description
1 polymer ?
#
loop_
_entity_poly.entity_id
_entity_poly.type
_entity_poly.pdbx_seq_one_letter_code
_entity_poly.pdbx_strand_id
1 'polypeptide(L)'
;MSRNIIAIIFTLLMSLITILAVTFGSEFNWPDFVHIDYGFPLVWGTHTLNTFYGPVDIWRINPVLLVIDLIIWFCILIIGLLIILYVKR
;
A
#
# COMPACT_ATOMS: atom_id res chain seq x y z
N MET A 1 24.95 -17.54 -3.61
CA MET A 1 23.49 -17.69 -3.80
C MET A 1 23.19 -17.47 -5.27
N SER A 2 22.42 -18.33 -5.94
CA SER A 2 22.13 -18.12 -7.37
C SER A 2 21.22 -16.91 -7.55
N ARG A 3 21.31 -16.22 -8.70
CA ARG A 3 20.50 -15.04 -9.01
C ARG A 3 19.00 -15.31 -8.88
N ASN A 4 18.59 -16.54 -9.23
CA ASN A 4 17.21 -16.98 -9.11
C ASN A 4 16.74 -17.01 -7.65
N ILE A 5 17.56 -17.49 -6.71
CA ILE A 5 17.17 -17.51 -5.30
C ILE A 5 17.07 -16.07 -4.75
N ILE A 6 17.97 -15.18 -5.16
CA ILE A 6 17.91 -13.75 -4.79
C ILE A 6 16.62 -13.12 -5.33
N ALA A 7 16.26 -13.39 -6.58
CA ALA A 7 15.02 -12.90 -7.19
C ALA A 7 13.76 -13.42 -6.49
N ILE A 8 13.75 -14.69 -6.08
CA ILE A 8 12.63 -15.28 -5.33
C ILE A 8 12.46 -14.57 -3.98
N ILE A 9 13.54 -14.42 -3.21
CA ILE A 9 13.49 -13.74 -1.92
C ILE A 9 13.05 -12.29 -2.08
N PHE A 10 13.60 -11.58 -3.08
CA PHE A 10 13.20 -10.21 -3.39
C PHE A 10 11.70 -10.11 -3.70
N THR A 11 11.17 -11.04 -4.49
CA THR A 11 9.74 -11.07 -4.85
C THR A 11 8.86 -11.29 -3.62
N LEU A 12 9.23 -12.24 -2.75
CA LEU A 12 8.51 -12.50 -1.51
C LEU A 12 8.50 -11.28 -0.58
N LEU A 13 9.65 -10.64 -0.41
CA LEU A 13 9.77 -9.43 0.41
C LEU A 13 8.95 -8.28 -0.16
N MET A 14 9.04 -8.01 -1.46
CA MET A 14 8.28 -6.95 -2.11
C MET A 14 6.78 -7.19 -2.09
N SER A 15 6.35 -8.44 -2.19
CA SER A 15 4.92 -8.80 -2.09
C SER A 15 4.39 -8.51 -0.68
N LEU A 16 5.15 -8.89 0.36
CA LEU A 16 4.79 -8.57 1.75
C LEU A 16 4.75 -7.06 1.99
N ILE A 17 5.75 -6.32 1.51
CA ILE A 17 5.79 -4.85 1.61
C ILE A 17 4.60 -4.22 0.91
N THR A 18 4.22 -4.70 -0.27
CA THR A 18 3.08 -4.17 -1.03
C THR A 18 1.77 -4.39 -0.27
N ILE A 19 1.55 -5.58 0.28
CA ILE A 19 0.36 -5.87 1.09
C ILE A 19 0.31 -4.93 2.30
N LEU A 20 1.43 -4.80 3.03
CA LEU A 20 1.51 -3.90 4.16
C LEU A 20 1.23 -2.46 3.73
N ALA A 21 1.92 -1.93 2.72
CA ALA A 21 1.76 -0.55 2.27
C ALA A 21 0.32 -0.22 1.84
N VAL A 22 -0.34 -1.12 1.11
CA VAL A 22 -1.71 -0.90 0.60
C VAL A 22 -2.76 -1.02 1.71
N THR A 23 -2.53 -1.87 2.71
CA THR A 23 -3.48 -2.14 3.80
C THR A 23 -3.22 -1.36 5.08
N PHE A 24 -2.03 -0.76 5.23
CA PHE A 24 -1.68 -0.01 6.42
C PHE A 24 -2.53 1.26 6.49
N GLY A 25 -3.15 1.46 7.65
CA GLY A 25 -3.96 2.63 7.95
C GLY A 25 -3.20 3.59 8.85
N SER A 26 -3.19 4.88 8.51
CA SER A 26 -2.75 5.94 9.39
C SER A 26 -3.96 6.57 10.08
N GLU A 27 -4.06 6.38 11.39
CA GLU A 27 -5.15 6.93 12.20
C GLU A 27 -4.84 8.36 12.64
N PHE A 28 -5.83 9.22 12.50
CA PHE A 28 -5.83 10.61 12.92
C PHE A 28 -7.03 10.85 13.85
N ASN A 29 -6.71 10.99 15.14
CA ASN A 29 -7.69 11.11 16.20
C ASN A 29 -7.97 12.57 16.57
N TRP A 30 -9.21 13.01 16.37
CA TRP A 30 -9.73 14.27 16.89
C TRP A 30 -10.88 13.97 17.85
N PRO A 31 -11.19 14.87 18.80
CA PRO A 31 -12.13 14.58 19.90
C PRO A 31 -13.49 14.00 19.48
N ASP A 32 -14.02 14.47 18.34
CA ASP A 32 -15.33 14.07 17.82
C ASP A 32 -15.27 13.51 16.38
N PHE A 33 -14.05 13.25 15.89
CA PHE A 33 -13.79 12.86 14.51
C PHE A 33 -12.53 12.00 14.43
N VAL A 34 -12.70 10.71 14.23
CA VAL A 34 -11.60 9.79 13.96
C VAL A 34 -11.59 9.49 12.47
N HIS A 35 -10.45 9.59 11.81
CA HIS A 35 -10.31 9.07 10.46
C HIS A 35 -9.06 8.22 10.31
N ILE A 36 -9.15 7.18 9.48
CA ILE A 36 -8.05 6.27 9.16
C ILE A 36 -7.88 6.29 7.65
N ASP A 37 -6.70 6.71 7.19
CA ASP A 37 -6.34 6.74 5.78
C ASP A 37 -5.53 5.49 5.42
N TYR A 38 -5.98 4.74 4.43
CA TYR A 38 -5.39 3.49 3.94
C TYR A 38 -4.67 3.68 2.61
N GLY A 39 -3.46 3.13 2.52
CA GLY A 39 -2.67 3.08 1.30
C GLY A 39 -1.42 3.95 1.33
N PHE A 40 -0.41 3.54 0.57
CA PHE A 40 0.84 4.27 0.40
C PHE A 40 1.53 3.85 -0.90
N PRO A 41 2.03 4.79 -1.72
CA PRO A 41 2.04 6.25 -1.52
C PRO A 41 0.70 6.96 -1.71
N LEU A 42 -0.32 6.31 -2.29
CA LEU A 42 -1.63 6.92 -2.52
C LEU A 42 -2.69 6.38 -1.56
N VAL A 43 -3.40 7.30 -0.90
CA VAL A 43 -4.55 6.95 -0.07
C VAL A 43 -5.73 6.57 -0.97
N TRP A 44 -6.15 5.31 -0.92
CA TRP A 44 -7.28 4.81 -1.70
C TRP A 44 -8.55 4.65 -0.88
N GLY A 45 -8.43 4.56 0.44
CA GLY A 45 -9.55 4.40 1.35
C GLY A 45 -9.42 5.31 2.56
N THR A 46 -10.49 6.01 2.92
CA THR A 46 -10.57 6.73 4.20
C THR A 46 -11.77 6.21 4.97
N HIS A 47 -11.53 5.68 6.15
CA HIS A 47 -12.56 5.37 7.14
C HIS A 47 -12.73 6.59 8.05
N THR A 48 -13.96 6.93 8.40
CA THR A 48 -14.25 8.07 9.27
C THR A 48 -15.35 7.71 10.24
N LEU A 49 -15.08 7.91 11.53
CA LEU A 49 -16.06 7.86 12.59
C LEU A 49 -16.29 9.29 13.10
N ASN A 50 -17.49 9.80 12.87
CA ASN A 50 -17.93 11.12 13.35
C ASN A 50 -18.94 10.94 14.47
N THR A 51 -18.84 11.69 15.56
CA THR A 51 -19.80 11.67 16.68
C THR A 51 -20.67 12.93 16.78
N PHE A 52 -20.38 13.96 15.97
CA PHE A 52 -21.05 15.28 16.00
C PHE A 52 -22.55 15.22 15.65
N TYR A 53 -22.98 14.21 14.89
CA TYR A 53 -24.38 13.97 14.50
C TYR A 53 -24.88 12.58 14.96
N GLY A 54 -24.24 11.97 15.96
CA GLY A 54 -24.38 10.55 16.32
C GLY A 54 -23.21 9.71 15.77
N PRO A 55 -23.08 8.40 16.11
CA PRO A 55 -21.98 7.55 15.66
C PRO A 55 -22.15 7.22 14.16
N VAL A 56 -21.63 8.08 13.31
CA VAL A 56 -21.68 7.93 11.86
C VAL A 56 -20.36 7.34 11.37
N ASP A 57 -20.43 6.11 10.87
CA ASP A 57 -19.32 5.42 10.21
C ASP A 57 -19.41 5.64 8.68
N ILE A 58 -18.36 6.22 8.10
CA ILE A 58 -18.28 6.56 6.68
C ILE A 58 -17.01 5.93 6.08
N TRP A 59 -17.19 5.18 4.99
CA TRP A 59 -16.10 4.70 4.15
C TRP A 59 -16.09 5.45 2.82
N ARG A 60 -14.96 6.08 2.51
CA ARG A 60 -14.70 6.70 1.20
C ARG A 60 -13.66 5.88 0.49
N ILE A 61 -14.04 5.26 -0.62
CA ILE A 61 -13.17 4.37 -1.40
C ILE A 61 -12.98 4.96 -2.79
N ASN A 62 -11.73 5.05 -3.21
CA ASN A 62 -11.33 5.43 -4.55
C ASN A 62 -10.58 4.27 -5.24
N PRO A 63 -11.28 3.42 -6.01
CA PRO A 63 -10.66 2.27 -6.66
C PRO A 63 -9.62 2.67 -7.72
N VAL A 64 -9.71 3.87 -8.30
CA VAL A 64 -8.73 4.37 -9.26
C VAL A 64 -7.39 4.59 -8.56
N LEU A 65 -7.40 5.21 -7.36
CA LEU A 65 -6.18 5.40 -6.58
C LEU A 65 -5.59 4.06 -6.12
N LEU A 66 -6.42 3.08 -5.74
CA LEU A 66 -5.95 1.73 -5.41
C LEU A 66 -5.21 1.08 -6.60
N VAL A 67 -5.80 1.16 -7.81
CA VAL A 67 -5.17 0.59 -9.01
C VAL A 67 -3.86 1.31 -9.33
N ILE A 68 -3.80 2.63 -9.23
CA ILE A 68 -2.57 3.39 -9.45
C ILE A 68 -1.50 3.01 -8.42
N ASP A 69 -1.87 2.87 -7.14
CA ASP A 69 -0.96 2.48 -6.07
C ASP A 69 -0.36 1.09 -6.32
N LEU A 70 -1.20 0.12 -6.73
CA LEU A 70 -0.74 -1.20 -7.14
C LEU A 70 0.20 -1.13 -8.35
N ILE A 71 -0.11 -0.33 -9.36
CA ILE A 71 0.76 -0.15 -10.53
C ILE A 71 2.14 0.37 -10.11
N ILE A 72 2.21 1.33 -9.18
CA ILE A 72 3.48 1.85 -8.65
C ILE A 72 4.31 0.73 -8.02
N TRP A 73 3.72 -0.06 -7.13
CA TRP A 73 4.39 -1.19 -6.48
C TRP A 73 4.84 -2.27 -7.47
N PHE A 74 4.00 -2.61 -8.44
CA PHE A 74 4.35 -3.55 -9.52
C PHE A 74 5.51 -3.04 -10.37
N CYS A 75 5.55 -1.74 -10.70
CA CYS A 75 6.67 -1.15 -11.43
C CYS A 75 7.98 -1.29 -10.66
N ILE A 76 7.98 -1.01 -9.34
CA ILE A 76 9.15 -1.16 -8.47
C ILE A 76 9.63 -2.61 -8.45
N LEU A 77 8.71 -3.56 -8.29
CA LEU A 77 9.01 -5.00 -8.31
C LEU A 77 9.68 -5.40 -9.63
N ILE A 78 9.08 -5.03 -10.77
CA ILE A 78 9.59 -5.37 -12.10
C ILE A 78 10.98 -4.78 -12.32
N ILE A 79 11.18 -3.50 -12.00
CA ILE A 79 12.48 -2.83 -12.12
C ILE A 79 13.53 -3.53 -11.26
N GLY A 80 13.21 -3.84 -10.00
CA GLY A 80 14.11 -4.57 -9.10
C GLY A 80 14.50 -5.95 -9.63
N LEU A 81 13.53 -6.70 -10.17
CA LEU A 81 13.78 -7.99 -10.82
C LEU A 81 14.66 -7.87 -12.05
N LEU A 82 14.42 -6.87 -12.90
CA LEU A 82 15.24 -6.62 -14.08
C LEU A 82 16.69 -6.35 -13.70
N ILE A 83 16.92 -5.57 -12.64
CA ILE A 83 18.26 -5.30 -12.10
C ILE A 83 18.91 -6.60 -11.64
N ILE A 84 18.24 -7.40 -10.80
CA ILE A 84 18.81 -8.65 -10.26
C ILE A 84 19.13 -9.66 -11.37
N LEU A 85 18.27 -9.78 -12.38
CA LEU A 85 18.34 -10.82 -13.42
C LEU A 85 19.13 -10.44 -14.68
N TYR A 86 19.31 -9.15 -14.98
CA TYR A 86 19.95 -8.73 -16.23
C TYR A 86 21.13 -7.77 -16.07
N VAL A 87 21.24 -7.04 -14.96
CA VAL A 87 22.44 -6.21 -14.74
C VAL A 87 23.62 -7.13 -14.43
N LYS A 88 24.56 -7.23 -15.39
CA LYS A 88 25.85 -7.87 -15.18
C LYS A 88 26.67 -7.01 -14.21
N ARG A 89 27.24 -7.67 -13.20
CA ARG A 89 28.29 -7.09 -12.38
C ARG A 89 29.60 -7.04 -13.16
#